data_AF-A0A961F9C4-F1
#
_entry.id   AF-A0A961F9C4-F1
#
_cell.length_a   1.000
_cell.length_b   1.000
_cell.length_c   1.000
_cell.angle_alpha   90.00
_cell.angle_beta   90.00
_cell.angle_gamma   90.00
#
_symmetry.space_group_name_H-M   'P 1'
#
loop_
_entity.id
_entity.type
_entity.pdbx_description
1 polymer ?
#
loop_
_entity_poly.entity_id
_entity_poly.type
_entity_poly.pdbx_seq_one_letter_code
_entity_poly.pdbx_strand_id
1 'polypeptide(L)'
;TRTLEAETQGSHVHVLENRAMVIGDVVFLGCSLWTDFALNGDASVGALVAEGMMNDFKRIRFYPGYGRLRAGHLRRIHADSVLWLQQQFEVHSGRKIVVLTHHAPSPRSIPDKWRDQPINCAFASDLEDLVASSKAVLWVHGHIHDQSDYLLANTRVIANPRGYPREDVGPFRPELVVEI
;
A
#
# COMPACT_ATOMS: atom_id res chain seq x y z
N THR A 1 -12.14 6.97 7.65
CA THR A 1 -12.42 5.57 8.04
C THR A 1 -13.76 5.40 8.73
N ARG A 2 -14.04 6.04 9.87
CA ARG A 2 -15.32 5.85 10.61
C ARG A 2 -16.60 6.04 9.79
N THR A 3 -16.64 7.03 8.90
CA THR A 3 -17.78 7.25 7.99
C THR A 3 -17.96 6.07 7.03
N LEU A 4 -16.89 5.62 6.36
CA LEU A 4 -16.94 4.46 5.47
C LEU A 4 -17.35 3.18 6.22
N GLU A 5 -16.80 2.96 7.42
CA GLU A 5 -17.18 1.82 8.27
C GLU A 5 -18.70 1.83 8.54
N ALA A 6 -19.25 2.99 8.91
CA ALA A 6 -20.69 3.15 9.16
C ALA A 6 -21.53 2.93 7.90
N GLU A 7 -21.09 3.44 6.75
CA GLU A 7 -21.79 3.28 5.47
C GLU A 7 -21.79 1.82 4.97
N THR A 8 -20.76 1.05 5.31
CA THR A 8 -20.65 -0.36 4.93
C THR A 8 -21.30 -1.33 5.91
N GLN A 9 -21.85 -0.84 7.03
CA GLN A 9 -22.43 -1.68 8.07
C GLN A 9 -23.60 -2.52 7.54
N GLY A 10 -23.54 -3.84 7.74
CA GLY A 10 -24.56 -4.78 7.26
C GLY A 10 -24.38 -5.22 5.79
N SER A 11 -23.32 -4.77 5.11
CA SER A 11 -22.97 -5.22 3.76
C SER A 11 -21.85 -6.29 3.79
N HIS A 12 -21.49 -6.80 2.61
CA HIS A 12 -20.31 -7.66 2.41
C HIS A 12 -19.03 -6.86 2.10
N VAL A 13 -19.05 -5.54 2.33
CA VAL A 13 -17.88 -4.67 2.14
C VAL A 13 -17.21 -4.47 3.49
N HIS A 14 -15.91 -4.77 3.57
CA HIS A 14 -15.11 -4.63 4.78
C HIS A 14 -14.05 -3.55 4.57
N VAL A 15 -14.05 -2.54 5.44
CA VAL A 15 -13.06 -1.45 5.41
C VAL A 15 -11.90 -1.80 6.34
N LEU A 16 -10.69 -1.91 5.77
CA LEU A 16 -9.47 -2.20 6.53
C LEU A 16 -8.50 -1.02 6.46
N GLU A 17 -8.24 -0.40 7.60
CA GLU A 17 -7.17 0.59 7.78
C GLU A 17 -6.51 0.33 9.14
N ASN A 18 -5.32 -0.28 9.11
CA ASN A 18 -4.68 -0.89 10.27
C ASN A 18 -5.65 -1.82 11.01
N ARG A 19 -6.32 -2.70 10.26
CA ARG A 19 -7.26 -3.70 10.79
C ARG A 19 -7.02 -5.09 10.20
N ALA A 20 -7.28 -6.08 11.03
CA ALA A 20 -7.28 -7.48 10.65
C ALA A 20 -8.72 -8.00 10.47
N MET A 21 -8.90 -8.94 9.54
CA MET A 21 -10.13 -9.69 9.34
C MET A 21 -9.78 -11.16 9.14
N VAL A 22 -10.62 -12.07 9.64
CA VAL A 22 -10.44 -13.51 9.45
C VAL A 22 -11.58 -14.04 8.59
N ILE A 23 -11.24 -14.78 7.53
CA ILE A 23 -12.19 -15.51 6.69
C ILE A 23 -11.67 -16.94 6.56
N GLY A 24 -12.41 -17.90 7.10
CA GLY A 24 -11.94 -19.28 7.21
C GLY A 24 -10.66 -19.36 8.07
N ASP A 25 -9.61 -19.98 7.53
CA ASP A 25 -8.29 -20.09 8.15
C ASP A 25 -7.35 -18.91 7.85
N VAL A 26 -7.75 -18.00 6.95
CA VAL A 26 -6.92 -16.91 6.44
C VAL A 26 -7.13 -15.61 7.24
N VAL A 27 -6.01 -14.96 7.55
CA VAL A 27 -5.97 -13.62 8.16
C VAL A 27 -5.66 -12.59 7.08
N PHE A 28 -6.55 -11.63 6.88
CA PHE A 28 -6.35 -10.47 6.02
C PHE A 28 -5.94 -9.27 6.87
N LEU A 29 -4.78 -8.70 6.57
CA LEU A 29 -4.27 -7.49 7.21
C LEU A 29 -4.33 -6.35 6.20
N GLY A 30 -5.08 -5.29 6.50
CA GLY A 30 -5.29 -4.19 5.55
C GLY A 30 -4.92 -2.83 6.11
N CYS A 31 -4.19 -2.04 5.32
CA CYS A 31 -3.90 -0.63 5.57
C CYS A 31 -3.65 0.11 4.25
N SER A 32 -3.80 1.43 4.20
CA SER A 32 -3.42 2.20 2.99
C SER A 32 -1.91 2.18 2.73
N LEU A 33 -1.13 1.88 3.79
CA LEU A 33 0.33 1.91 3.92
C LEU A 33 0.95 3.31 3.77
N TRP A 34 0.49 4.13 2.81
CA TRP A 34 1.13 5.40 2.45
C TRP A 34 2.65 5.23 2.23
N THR A 35 3.42 6.32 2.17
CA THR A 35 4.87 6.23 2.00
C THR A 35 5.62 7.07 3.02
N ASP A 36 6.87 6.69 3.26
CA ASP A 36 7.86 7.44 4.04
C ASP A 36 8.60 8.50 3.20
N PHE A 37 8.41 8.50 1.88
CA PHE A 37 9.13 9.27 0.87
C PHE A 37 10.63 8.99 0.78
N ALA A 38 11.13 7.92 1.40
CA ALA A 38 12.56 7.64 1.54
C ALA A 38 13.15 6.80 0.40
N LEU A 39 12.34 6.36 -0.57
CA LEU A 39 12.75 5.42 -1.62
C LEU A 39 14.03 5.85 -2.38
N ASN A 40 14.21 7.16 -2.57
CA ASN A 40 15.35 7.73 -3.28
C ASN A 40 16.46 8.23 -2.32
N GLY A 41 16.49 7.74 -1.08
CA GLY A 41 17.45 8.08 -0.04
C GLY A 41 16.93 9.12 0.96
N ASP A 42 16.86 10.40 0.57
CA ASP A 42 16.46 11.47 1.51
C ASP A 42 14.94 11.70 1.49
N ALA A 43 14.28 11.29 2.58
CA ALA A 43 12.84 11.45 2.77
C ALA A 43 12.34 12.90 2.73
N SER A 44 13.18 13.88 3.10
CA SER A 44 12.81 15.30 3.07
C SER A 44 12.81 15.82 1.63
N VAL A 45 13.78 15.39 0.82
CA VAL A 45 13.81 15.68 -0.62
C VAL A 45 12.62 15.00 -1.32
N GLY A 46 12.37 13.72 -1.05
CA GLY A 46 11.23 12.99 -1.60
C GLY A 46 9.89 13.64 -1.25
N ALA A 47 9.72 14.05 0.01
CA ALA A 47 8.53 14.77 0.46
C ALA A 47 8.32 16.09 -0.29
N LEU A 48 9.38 16.88 -0.51
CA LEU A 48 9.30 18.14 -1.26
C LEU A 48 8.87 17.88 -2.72
N VAL A 49 9.46 16.87 -3.37
CA VAL A 49 9.09 16.45 -4.72
C VAL A 49 7.62 16.06 -4.78
N ALA A 50 7.17 15.21 -3.86
CA ALA A 50 5.78 14.74 -3.78
C ALA A 50 4.79 15.90 -3.58
N GLU A 51 5.07 16.82 -2.66
CA GLU A 51 4.21 17.99 -2.40
C GLU A 51 4.12 18.94 -3.59
N GLY A 52 5.19 19.10 -4.36
CA GLY A 52 5.20 19.92 -5.58
C GLY A 52 4.41 19.30 -6.74
N MET A 53 4.52 17.99 -6.91
CA MET A 53 4.01 17.28 -8.09
C MET A 53 2.58 16.76 -7.92
N MET A 54 2.22 16.19 -6.77
CA MET A 54 0.94 15.48 -6.61
C MET A 54 -0.23 16.43 -6.35
N ASN A 55 -1.39 16.10 -6.94
CA ASN A 55 -2.63 16.83 -6.70
C ASN A 55 -3.16 16.63 -5.28
N ASP A 56 -2.78 15.54 -4.62
CA ASP A 56 -3.17 15.18 -3.26
C ASP A 56 -2.86 16.31 -2.28
N PHE A 57 -1.63 16.84 -2.30
CA PHE A 57 -1.22 17.95 -1.44
C PHE A 57 -1.83 19.30 -1.81
N LYS A 58 -2.46 19.40 -3.00
CA LYS A 58 -3.15 20.60 -3.48
C LYS A 58 -4.64 20.56 -3.10
N ARG A 59 -5.27 19.38 -3.20
CA ARG A 59 -6.74 19.22 -3.15
C ARG A 59 -7.24 18.55 -1.86
N ILE A 60 -6.47 17.66 -1.25
CA ILE A 60 -6.89 16.93 -0.04
C ILE A 60 -6.75 17.83 1.19
N ARG A 61 -7.71 17.68 2.12
CA ARG A 61 -7.69 18.31 3.44
C ARG A 61 -7.51 17.27 4.51
N PHE A 62 -6.72 17.61 5.52
CA PHE A 62 -6.39 16.72 6.63
C PHE A 62 -7.19 17.09 7.88
N TYR A 63 -7.66 16.08 8.59
CA TYR A 63 -8.43 16.21 9.83
C TYR A 63 -7.65 15.60 11.00
N PRO A 64 -7.70 16.19 12.22
CA PRO A 64 -8.44 17.40 12.61
C PRO A 64 -7.75 18.69 12.13
N GLY A 65 -8.54 19.76 11.97
CA GLY A 65 -8.01 21.10 11.66
C GLY A 65 -8.14 21.58 10.21
N TYR A 66 -8.67 20.76 9.29
CA TYR A 66 -8.99 21.14 7.90
C TYR A 66 -7.83 21.78 7.11
N GLY A 67 -6.58 21.58 7.55
CA GLY A 67 -5.38 22.03 6.85
C GLY A 67 -5.18 21.27 5.54
N ARG A 68 -4.30 21.77 4.67
CA ARG A 68 -3.86 20.98 3.51
C ARG A 68 -3.14 19.72 3.99
N LEU A 69 -3.29 18.63 3.25
CA LEU A 69 -2.45 17.46 3.45
C LEU A 69 -0.98 17.86 3.30
N ARG A 70 -0.12 17.28 4.13
CA ARG A 70 1.34 17.48 4.13
C ARG A 70 2.01 16.11 4.15
N ALA A 71 3.18 16.00 3.55
CA ALA A 71 3.97 14.79 3.53
C ALA A 71 4.27 14.29 4.95
N GLY A 72 4.49 15.20 5.91
CA GLY A 72 4.66 14.85 7.32
C GLY A 72 3.48 14.09 7.93
N HIS A 73 2.24 14.35 7.49
CA HIS A 73 1.07 13.58 7.93
C HIS A 73 1.15 12.15 7.38
N LEU A 74 1.47 12.01 6.10
CA LEU A 74 1.55 10.70 5.44
C LEU A 74 2.70 9.85 5.97
N ARG A 75 3.87 10.44 6.24
CA ARG A 75 5.00 9.76 6.88
C ARG A 75 4.63 9.21 8.26
N ARG A 76 3.83 9.95 9.02
CA ARG A 76 3.36 9.50 10.33
C ARG A 76 2.38 8.33 10.20
N ILE A 77 1.39 8.43 9.30
CA ILE A 77 0.45 7.33 9.04
C ILE A 77 1.20 6.08 8.56
N HIS A 78 2.18 6.25 7.67
CA HIS A 78 3.02 5.18 7.19
C HIS A 78 3.77 4.47 8.31
N ALA A 79 4.45 5.23 9.18
CA ALA A 79 5.14 4.67 10.34
C ALA A 79 4.18 3.91 11.28
N ASP A 80 2.98 4.45 11.53
CA ASP A 80 1.95 3.80 12.34
C ASP A 80 1.48 2.48 11.68
N SER A 81 1.30 2.46 10.35
CA SER A 81 0.93 1.26 9.59
C SER A 81 2.03 0.19 9.57
N VAL A 82 3.29 0.58 9.40
CA VAL A 82 4.44 -0.34 9.44
C VAL A 82 4.55 -0.98 10.82
N LEU A 83 4.47 -0.17 11.89
CA LEU A 83 4.51 -0.68 13.26
C LEU A 83 3.33 -1.62 13.54
N TRP A 84 2.14 -1.25 13.07
CA TRP A 84 0.96 -2.10 13.23
C TRP A 84 1.13 -3.44 12.50
N LEU A 85 1.62 -3.45 11.26
CA LEU A 85 1.89 -4.68 10.51
C LEU A 85 2.89 -5.58 11.23
N GLN A 86 4.01 -5.03 11.72
CA GLN A 86 4.99 -5.77 12.52
C GLN A 86 4.33 -6.48 13.72
N GLN A 87 3.47 -5.77 14.45
CA GLN A 87 2.74 -6.34 15.58
C GLN A 87 1.77 -7.45 15.13
N GLN A 88 1.07 -7.26 14.00
CA GLN A 88 0.11 -8.27 13.51
C GLN A 88 0.79 -9.55 13.02
N PHE A 89 1.99 -9.46 12.44
CA PHE A 89 2.75 -10.64 12.03
C PHE A 89 3.14 -11.51 13.23
N GLU A 90 3.46 -10.89 14.38
CA GLU A 90 3.70 -11.61 15.63
C GLU A 90 2.40 -12.21 16.20
N VAL A 91 1.33 -11.41 16.28
CA VAL A 91 0.02 -11.84 16.82
C VAL A 91 -0.56 -13.02 16.03
N HIS A 92 -0.34 -13.06 14.72
CA HIS A 92 -0.87 -14.10 13.83
C HIS A 92 0.20 -15.08 13.34
N SER A 93 1.33 -15.16 14.04
CA SER A 93 2.40 -16.10 13.72
C SER A 93 1.86 -17.54 13.59
N GLY A 94 2.26 -18.23 12.51
CA GLY A 94 1.80 -19.58 12.18
C GLY A 94 0.44 -19.66 11.47
N ARG A 95 -0.25 -18.53 11.24
CA ARG A 95 -1.48 -18.49 10.43
C ARG A 95 -1.18 -18.17 8.96
N LYS A 96 -2.12 -18.51 8.07
CA LYS A 96 -2.07 -18.06 6.66
C LYS A 96 -2.43 -16.57 6.61
N ILE A 97 -1.46 -15.73 6.26
CA ILE A 97 -1.61 -14.26 6.25
C ILE A 97 -1.63 -13.74 4.81
N VAL A 98 -2.60 -12.89 4.50
CA VAL A 98 -2.68 -12.06 3.30
C VAL A 98 -2.61 -10.59 3.71
N VAL A 99 -1.72 -9.83 3.09
CA VAL A 99 -1.58 -8.39 3.33
C VAL A 99 -2.18 -7.61 2.16
N LEU A 100 -2.97 -6.59 2.46
CA LEU A 100 -3.62 -5.71 1.50
C LEU A 100 -3.16 -4.27 1.74
N THR A 101 -2.46 -3.69 0.77
CA THR A 101 -2.05 -2.29 0.82
C THR A 101 -2.50 -1.50 -0.39
N HIS A 102 -2.61 -0.17 -0.28
CA HIS A 102 -2.77 0.65 -1.48
C HIS A 102 -1.41 0.92 -2.13
N HIS A 103 -0.46 1.44 -1.35
CA HIS A 103 0.90 1.74 -1.80
C HIS A 103 1.76 0.48 -1.87
N ALA A 104 2.75 0.47 -2.75
CA ALA A 104 3.61 -0.69 -2.94
C ALA A 104 4.66 -0.82 -1.83
N PRO A 105 4.95 -2.05 -1.35
CA PRO A 105 5.90 -2.28 -0.26
C PRO A 105 7.36 -2.42 -0.74
N SER A 106 7.63 -2.33 -2.05
CA SER A 106 8.98 -2.51 -2.58
C SER A 106 9.16 -1.75 -3.91
N PRO A 107 10.39 -1.25 -4.19
CA PRO A 107 10.74 -0.67 -5.48
C PRO A 107 10.60 -1.64 -6.66
N ARG A 108 10.57 -2.96 -6.42
CA ARG A 108 10.39 -3.97 -7.48
C ARG A 108 9.05 -3.85 -8.20
N SER A 109 8.06 -3.22 -7.57
CA SER A 109 6.77 -2.94 -8.20
C SER A 109 6.79 -1.75 -9.16
N ILE A 110 7.89 -1.00 -9.24
CA ILE A 110 8.04 0.11 -10.16
C ILE A 110 8.52 -0.42 -11.52
N PRO A 111 7.81 -0.16 -12.62
CA PRO A 111 8.24 -0.56 -13.96
C PRO A 111 9.59 0.04 -14.33
N ASP A 112 10.40 -0.69 -15.09
CA ASP A 112 11.73 -0.24 -15.52
C ASP A 112 11.69 1.12 -16.24
N LYS A 113 10.66 1.37 -17.05
CA LYS A 113 10.45 2.65 -17.76
C LYS A 113 10.31 3.86 -16.83
N TRP A 114 9.97 3.63 -15.56
CA TRP A 114 9.74 4.67 -14.56
C TRP A 114 10.76 4.67 -13.43
N ARG A 115 11.71 3.72 -13.38
CA ARG A 115 12.58 3.49 -12.22
C ARG A 115 13.33 4.74 -11.73
N ASP A 116 13.77 5.60 -12.65
CA ASP A 116 14.54 6.80 -12.34
C ASP A 116 13.69 8.05 -12.02
N GLN A 117 12.36 7.90 -11.95
CA GLN A 117 11.48 9.04 -11.67
C GLN A 117 11.54 9.43 -10.18
N PRO A 118 11.87 10.69 -9.84
CA PRO A 118 12.03 11.10 -8.44
C PRO A 118 10.71 11.03 -7.65
N ILE A 119 9.57 11.06 -8.35
CA ILE A 119 8.23 10.98 -7.74
C ILE A 119 7.87 9.57 -7.24
N ASN A 120 8.64 8.54 -7.60
CA ASN A 120 8.40 7.15 -7.18
C ASN A 120 8.33 6.95 -5.66
N CYS A 121 9.02 7.80 -4.90
CA CYS A 121 8.95 7.82 -3.44
C CYS A 121 7.55 8.11 -2.87
N ALA A 122 6.63 8.62 -3.69
CA ALA A 122 5.24 8.81 -3.32
C ALA A 122 4.34 7.59 -3.62
N PHE A 123 4.83 6.60 -4.38
CA PHE A 123 4.04 5.43 -4.79
C PHE A 123 4.51 4.12 -4.12
N ALA A 124 5.79 4.03 -3.79
CA ALA A 124 6.40 2.88 -3.14
C ALA A 124 7.35 3.31 -2.01
N SER A 125 7.48 2.42 -1.02
CA SER A 125 8.52 2.48 0.02
C SER A 125 9.35 1.20 -0.05
N ASP A 126 10.61 1.26 0.37
CA ASP A 126 11.47 0.07 0.46
C ASP A 126 11.24 -0.63 1.80
N LEU A 127 10.29 -1.58 1.81
CA LEU A 127 9.95 -2.39 2.97
C LEU A 127 10.30 -3.87 2.74
N GLU A 128 11.31 -4.17 1.91
CA GLU A 128 11.63 -5.55 1.55
C GLU A 128 11.92 -6.43 2.78
N ASP A 129 12.62 -5.91 3.78
CA ASP A 129 12.89 -6.63 5.04
C ASP A 129 11.60 -6.94 5.81
N LEU A 130 10.63 -6.03 5.82
CA LEU A 130 9.33 -6.24 6.45
C LEU A 130 8.55 -7.32 5.71
N VAL A 131 8.50 -7.26 4.37
CA VAL A 131 7.85 -8.29 3.56
C VAL A 131 8.51 -9.65 3.79
N ALA A 132 9.84 -9.71 3.75
CA ALA A 132 10.60 -10.95 3.93
C ALA A 132 10.36 -11.60 5.31
N SER A 133 10.24 -10.79 6.37
CA SER A 133 9.99 -11.25 7.74
C SER A 133 8.52 -11.52 8.04
N SER A 134 7.59 -11.05 7.20
CA SER A 134 6.13 -11.15 7.44
C SER A 134 5.57 -12.57 7.48
N LYS A 135 6.23 -13.52 6.78
CA LYS A 135 5.71 -14.87 6.49
C LYS A 135 4.32 -14.88 5.82
N ALA A 136 3.88 -13.75 5.27
CA ALA A 136 2.64 -13.69 4.51
C ALA A 136 2.75 -14.55 3.25
N VAL A 137 1.68 -15.25 2.89
CA VAL A 137 1.65 -16.03 1.65
C VAL A 137 1.43 -15.13 0.43
N LEU A 138 0.74 -14.00 0.64
CA LEU A 138 0.37 -13.06 -0.42
C LEU A 138 0.38 -11.62 0.12
N TRP A 139 0.93 -10.70 -0.67
CA TRP A 139 0.82 -9.26 -0.48
C TRP A 139 0.22 -8.63 -1.74
N VAL A 140 -0.97 -8.06 -1.63
CA VAL A 140 -1.64 -7.37 -2.74
C VAL A 140 -1.49 -5.87 -2.57
N HIS A 141 -1.05 -5.17 -3.63
CA HIS A 141 -1.00 -3.71 -3.64
C HIS A 141 -1.60 -3.12 -4.92
N GLY A 142 -1.60 -1.77 -5.01
CA GLY A 142 -2.03 -1.04 -6.20
C GLY A 142 -1.19 0.21 -6.45
N HIS A 143 -1.88 1.31 -6.75
CA HIS A 143 -1.38 2.69 -6.91
C HIS A 143 -0.43 2.98 -8.08
N ILE A 144 0.54 2.11 -8.39
CA ILE A 144 1.56 2.35 -9.44
C ILE A 144 0.99 2.25 -10.87
N HIS A 145 -0.25 1.76 -11.02
CA HIS A 145 -0.93 1.61 -12.32
C HIS A 145 -0.11 0.76 -13.32
N ASP A 146 0.63 -0.22 -12.82
CA ASP A 146 1.26 -1.26 -13.61
C ASP A 146 1.13 -2.60 -12.88
N GLN A 147 1.25 -3.70 -13.62
CA GLN A 147 1.16 -5.02 -13.03
C GLN A 147 2.47 -5.38 -12.34
N SER A 148 2.34 -6.03 -11.19
CA SER A 148 3.46 -6.67 -10.52
C SER A 148 3.06 -8.09 -10.14
N ASP A 149 3.98 -9.04 -10.28
CA ASP A 149 3.80 -10.42 -9.82
C ASP A 149 5.20 -11.01 -9.61
N TYR A 150 5.69 -10.98 -8.38
CA TYR A 150 7.02 -11.44 -8.05
C TYR A 150 7.07 -12.06 -6.66
N LEU A 151 8.11 -12.86 -6.41
CA LEU A 151 8.37 -13.44 -5.11
C LEU A 151 9.40 -12.58 -4.36
N LEU A 152 9.07 -12.22 -3.12
CA LEU A 152 9.99 -11.60 -2.18
C LEU A 152 10.11 -12.51 -0.95
N ALA A 153 11.27 -13.16 -0.82
CA ALA A 153 11.47 -14.29 0.09
C ALA A 153 10.41 -15.39 -0.15
N ASN A 154 9.46 -15.58 0.77
CA ASN A 154 8.38 -16.56 0.66
C ASN A 154 7.00 -15.90 0.42
N THR A 155 6.95 -14.59 0.20
CA THR A 155 5.71 -13.83 -0.01
C THR A 155 5.56 -13.48 -1.48
N ARG A 156 4.45 -13.90 -2.10
CA ARG A 156 4.10 -13.43 -3.45
C ARG A 156 3.56 -12.02 -3.35
N VAL A 157 4.16 -11.07 -4.06
CA VAL A 157 3.69 -9.69 -4.14
C VAL A 157 3.03 -9.48 -5.50
N ILE A 158 1.78 -9.01 -5.49
CA ILE A 158 0.99 -8.85 -6.71
C ILE A 158 0.24 -7.52 -6.77
N ALA A 159 0.15 -6.95 -7.98
CA ALA A 159 -0.77 -5.87 -8.31
C ALA A 159 -1.41 -6.13 -9.68
N ASN A 160 -2.72 -5.87 -9.75
CA ASN A 160 -3.51 -5.98 -10.97
C ASN A 160 -4.40 -4.72 -11.14
N PRO A 161 -3.80 -3.52 -11.25
CA PRO A 161 -4.55 -2.29 -11.35
C PRO A 161 -5.20 -2.15 -12.73
N ARG A 162 -6.35 -1.48 -12.78
CA ARG A 162 -7.03 -1.14 -14.04
C ARG A 162 -6.46 0.09 -14.75
N GLY A 163 -5.84 1.00 -14.00
CA GLY A 163 -5.39 2.30 -14.51
C GLY A 163 -6.54 3.24 -14.90
N TYR A 164 -6.17 4.40 -15.44
CA TYR A 164 -7.13 5.34 -16.03
C TYR A 164 -7.44 5.01 -17.49
N PRO A 165 -8.61 5.45 -18.01
CA PRO A 165 -8.89 5.38 -19.43
C PRO A 165 -7.77 6.08 -20.23
N ARG A 166 -7.16 5.37 -21.19
CA ARG A 166 -6.03 5.81 -22.05
C ARG A 166 -4.63 5.72 -21.44
N GLU A 167 -4.46 5.23 -20.21
CA GLU A 167 -3.14 4.83 -19.74
C GLU A 167 -2.73 3.50 -20.37
N ASP A 168 -1.47 3.43 -20.81
CA ASP A 168 -0.83 2.18 -21.21
C ASP A 168 -0.32 1.47 -19.96
N VAL A 169 -1.25 0.81 -19.27
CA VAL A 169 -0.99 -0.05 -18.11
C VAL A 169 -0.88 -1.50 -18.57
N GLY A 170 -0.07 -2.32 -17.88
CA GLY A 170 -0.06 -3.77 -18.11
C GLY A 170 -1.49 -4.36 -18.10
N PRO A 171 -1.73 -5.48 -18.79
CA PRO A 171 -3.09 -5.90 -19.15
C PRO A 171 -3.92 -6.27 -17.93
N PHE A 172 -4.73 -5.34 -17.39
CA PHE A 172 -5.67 -5.62 -16.30
C PHE A 172 -6.41 -6.92 -16.56
N ARG A 173 -6.30 -7.86 -15.63
CA ARG A 173 -6.89 -9.20 -15.73
C ARG A 173 -8.18 -9.23 -14.91
N PRO A 174 -9.37 -9.02 -15.52
CA PRO A 174 -10.62 -8.96 -14.76
C PRO A 174 -10.96 -10.27 -14.05
N GLU A 175 -10.53 -11.40 -14.62
CA GLU A 175 -10.79 -12.75 -14.11
C GLU A 175 -9.59 -13.34 -13.34
N LEU A 176 -8.68 -12.48 -12.84
CA LEU A 176 -7.52 -12.97 -12.10
C LEU A 176 -7.94 -13.63 -10.78
N VAL A 177 -7.66 -14.92 -10.69
CA VAL A 177 -7.75 -15.70 -9.44
C VAL A 177 -6.34 -15.97 -8.94
N VAL A 178 -6.12 -15.75 -7.65
CA VAL A 178 -4.85 -16.05 -6.97
C VAL A 178 -5.11 -17.14 -5.94
N GLU A 179 -4.50 -18.30 -6.15
CA GLU A 179 -4.53 -19.42 -5.21
C GLU A 179 -3.49 -19.20 -4.09
N ILE A 180 -3.89 -19.49 -2.85
CA ILE A 180 -3.09 -19.28 -1.62
C ILE A 180 -3.17 -20.47 -0.65
#